data_AF-A0A2M9Y227-F1
#
_entry.id   AF-A0A2M9Y227-F1
#
_cell.length_a   1.000
_cell.length_b   1.000
_cell.length_c   1.000
_cell.angle_alpha   90.00
_cell.angle_beta   90.00
_cell.angle_gamma   90.00
#
_symmetry.space_group_name_H-M   'P 1'
#
loop_
_entity.id
_entity.type
_entity.pdbx_description
1 polymer ?
#
loop_
_entity_poly.entity_id
_entity_poly.type
_entity_poly.pdbx_seq_one_letter_code
_entity_poly.pdbx_strand_id
1 'polypeptide(L)'
;MNHFLKGHLVFVLHAHLPFVRHPGYDTPFIEENWLNEAILETYIPLLRVFRNLKKESVRFRITMSFTPTLSLMLTDPYLQNQFRSYIKNLINLAKAETKRNVKDPHLHYLSTRYLEHFLDTESIFEEKKGDLTQLFLPFVESGELEVMTSPATHAFLPFYDSEPSIFRSQLKNGRRTFRRIWGRDPKGIWLSECGYTQKLEEELDREGFRYFFVDTHGITHASPRPKFGVYAPVEVGYGVFAFGRDPESSKQVWSSIDGYPGDYRYREYYRDIGHDLPWEEISPYLHSNGVRINTSIKYFRITGKTEEKGYYHPDWAMEAAGNHAEDFLRNRIRQAEYLFETNKQQAVIVSPYDAELYGHWWYEGPQFIEFLFKKIHFNQNTIQLSHPLEAARALPRIQSVEMKMSSWGENGYGEVWLNPSNDWIYPLIHSLSIRMHKRAHELKSGTELQKRILKQMGRELLLLQSSDWAFIMKTGTMVDYAVRRTNVHTNLFLTLEGMLHGPVEEEILMAAELENNAFPDIRIEDFY
;
A
#
# COMPACT_ATOMS: atom_id res chain seq x y z
N MET A 1 -35.07 -15.88 18.22
CA MET A 1 -34.72 -14.46 18.50
C MET A 1 -34.06 -13.92 17.24
N ASN A 2 -34.65 -12.91 16.60
CA ASN A 2 -34.03 -12.23 15.46
C ASN A 2 -32.75 -11.57 15.97
N HIS A 3 -31.59 -12.16 15.68
CA HIS A 3 -30.31 -11.59 16.06
C HIS A 3 -30.06 -10.42 15.10
N PHE A 4 -30.44 -9.21 15.52
CA PHE A 4 -30.21 -8.00 14.73
C PHE A 4 -28.71 -7.76 14.68
N LEU A 5 -28.16 -7.74 13.46
CA LEU A 5 -26.81 -7.26 13.16
C LEU A 5 -26.57 -5.93 13.89
N LYS A 6 -25.51 -5.84 14.70
CA LYS A 6 -25.19 -4.66 15.54
C LYS A 6 -24.04 -3.83 14.99
N GLY A 7 -23.26 -4.35 14.04
CA GLY A 7 -22.20 -3.56 13.40
C GLY A 7 -21.62 -4.16 12.14
N HIS A 8 -20.89 -3.33 11.42
CA HIS A 8 -20.12 -3.63 10.23
C HIS A 8 -18.63 -3.46 10.55
N LEU A 9 -17.83 -4.46 10.20
CA LEU A 9 -16.38 -4.35 10.19
C LEU A 9 -15.92 -4.06 8.76
N VAL A 10 -15.33 -2.89 8.57
CA VAL A 10 -14.72 -2.47 7.31
C VAL A 10 -13.21 -2.70 7.45
N PHE A 11 -12.75 -3.84 6.96
CA PHE A 11 -11.34 -4.22 6.99
C PHE A 11 -10.65 -3.72 5.73
N VAL A 12 -9.61 -2.89 5.88
CA VAL A 12 -8.99 -2.15 4.79
C VAL A 12 -7.48 -2.39 4.76
N LEU A 13 -6.95 -2.74 3.58
CA LEU A 13 -5.50 -2.83 3.38
C LEU A 13 -5.03 -1.77 2.39
N HIS A 14 -4.03 -1.00 2.77
CA HIS A 14 -3.39 -0.02 1.92
C HIS A 14 -2.14 -0.63 1.28
N ALA A 15 -2.19 -1.06 0.01
CA ALA A 15 -1.02 -1.54 -0.71
C ALA A 15 -0.38 -0.42 -1.51
N HIS A 16 0.86 -0.07 -1.17
CA HIS A 16 1.60 1.02 -1.78
C HIS A 16 3.10 0.74 -1.84
N LEU A 17 3.71 1.08 -2.98
CA LEU A 17 5.14 1.27 -3.10
C LEU A 17 5.42 2.50 -3.98
N PRO A 18 6.49 3.27 -3.70
CA PRO A 18 6.95 4.30 -4.62
C PRO A 18 7.31 3.69 -5.97
N PHE A 19 7.24 4.49 -7.04
CA PHE A 19 7.61 4.00 -8.36
C PHE A 19 9.14 3.83 -8.44
N VAL A 20 9.59 2.57 -8.38
CA VAL A 20 11.00 2.17 -8.42
C VAL A 20 11.20 1.21 -9.60
N ARG A 21 11.94 1.68 -10.60
CA ARG A 21 12.18 0.96 -11.85
C ARG A 21 13.44 1.49 -12.51
N HIS A 22 14.46 0.65 -12.68
CA HIS A 22 15.80 1.02 -13.14
C HIS A 22 16.30 0.05 -14.22
N PRO A 23 15.71 0.05 -15.43
CA PRO A 23 16.15 -0.83 -16.51
C PRO A 23 17.55 -0.45 -17.02
N GLY A 24 18.28 -1.43 -17.55
CA GLY A 24 19.54 -1.19 -18.27
C GLY A 24 20.80 -1.11 -17.41
N TYR A 25 20.71 -1.45 -16.13
CA TYR A 25 21.86 -1.58 -15.24
C TYR A 25 22.29 -3.04 -15.08
N ASP A 26 23.61 -3.29 -15.06
CA ASP A 26 24.19 -4.63 -14.95
C ASP A 26 23.91 -5.27 -13.57
N THR A 27 23.94 -4.47 -12.51
CA THR A 27 23.53 -4.89 -11.16
C THR A 27 22.12 -4.35 -10.86
N PRO A 28 21.17 -5.21 -10.42
CA PRO A 28 19.87 -4.77 -9.94
C PRO A 28 19.98 -3.78 -8.77
N PHE A 29 19.08 -2.81 -8.72
CA PHE A 29 18.96 -1.90 -7.59
C PHE A 29 18.31 -2.62 -6.40
N ILE A 30 18.86 -2.42 -5.20
CA ILE A 30 18.34 -3.06 -3.98
C ILE A 30 16.90 -2.62 -3.72
N GLU A 31 16.54 -1.38 -4.08
CA GLU A 31 15.20 -0.83 -3.91
C GLU A 31 14.14 -1.50 -4.80
N GLU A 32 14.53 -2.16 -5.92
CA GLU A 32 13.60 -2.98 -6.70
C GLU A 32 13.16 -4.24 -5.93
N ASN A 33 13.95 -4.68 -4.94
CA ASN A 33 13.58 -5.83 -4.13
C ASN A 33 12.35 -5.56 -3.25
N TRP A 34 12.02 -4.30 -2.95
CA TRP A 34 10.80 -3.98 -2.19
C TRP A 34 9.55 -4.53 -2.88
N LEU A 35 9.47 -4.42 -4.21
CA LEU A 35 8.37 -4.99 -4.97
C LEU A 35 8.40 -6.51 -4.95
N ASN A 36 9.58 -7.11 -5.08
CA ASN A 36 9.75 -8.56 -5.08
C ASN A 36 9.33 -9.17 -3.74
N GLU A 37 9.76 -8.57 -2.64
CA GLU A 37 9.39 -8.96 -1.27
C GLU A 37 7.89 -8.79 -1.03
N ALA A 38 7.28 -7.67 -1.46
CA ALA A 38 5.84 -7.45 -1.33
C ALA A 38 5.02 -8.48 -2.13
N ILE A 39 5.44 -8.83 -3.35
CA ILE A 39 4.79 -9.89 -4.15
C ILE A 39 4.87 -11.23 -3.42
N LEU A 40 6.07 -11.62 -2.98
CA LEU A 40 6.35 -12.90 -2.34
C LEU A 40 5.65 -13.06 -0.99
N GLU A 41 5.80 -12.07 -0.11
CA GLU A 41 5.42 -12.18 1.30
C GLU A 41 4.02 -11.64 1.59
N THR A 42 3.45 -10.77 0.74
CA THR A 42 2.14 -10.13 1.00
C THR A 42 1.10 -10.48 -0.07
N TYR A 43 1.31 -10.08 -1.33
CA TYR A 43 0.22 -10.12 -2.32
C TYR A 43 -0.18 -11.55 -2.73
N ILE A 44 0.80 -12.43 -2.99
CA ILE A 44 0.50 -13.84 -3.30
C ILE A 44 -0.07 -14.56 -2.07
N PRO A 45 0.46 -14.39 -0.85
CA PRO A 45 -0.17 -14.93 0.36
C PRO A 45 -1.62 -14.46 0.59
N LEU A 46 -1.94 -13.18 0.38
CA LEU A 46 -3.33 -12.70 0.46
C LEU A 46 -4.22 -13.35 -0.61
N LEU A 47 -3.71 -13.54 -1.83
CA LEU A 47 -4.43 -14.25 -2.89
C LEU A 47 -4.75 -15.70 -2.49
N ARG A 48 -3.80 -16.40 -1.84
CA ARG A 48 -4.04 -17.75 -1.29
C ARG A 48 -5.16 -17.74 -0.25
N VAL A 49 -5.14 -16.78 0.67
CA VAL A 49 -6.20 -16.61 1.68
C VAL A 49 -7.56 -16.44 1.00
N PHE A 50 -7.68 -15.57 0.00
CA PHE A 50 -8.94 -15.36 -0.70
C PHE A 50 -9.42 -16.61 -1.44
N ARG A 51 -8.50 -17.37 -2.05
CA ARG A 51 -8.81 -18.67 -2.68
C ARG A 51 -9.30 -19.68 -1.66
N ASN A 52 -8.66 -19.78 -0.50
CA ASN A 52 -9.06 -20.69 0.58
C ASN A 52 -10.45 -20.35 1.11
N LEU A 53 -10.70 -19.08 1.43
CA LEU A 53 -12.00 -18.60 1.89
C LEU A 53 -13.11 -18.91 0.87
N LYS A 54 -12.85 -18.68 -0.42
CA LYS A 54 -13.81 -18.97 -1.49
C LYS A 54 -14.05 -20.47 -1.65
N LYS A 55 -12.99 -21.30 -1.61
CA LYS A 55 -13.09 -22.77 -1.67
C LYS A 55 -13.93 -23.32 -0.52
N GLU A 56 -13.83 -22.73 0.67
CA GLU A 56 -14.59 -23.10 1.86
C GLU A 56 -15.97 -22.42 1.96
N SER A 57 -16.40 -21.70 0.90
CA SER A 57 -17.68 -20.98 0.86
C SER A 57 -17.87 -19.93 1.97
N VAL A 58 -16.76 -19.39 2.49
CA VAL A 58 -16.78 -18.30 3.48
C VAL A 58 -17.17 -17.00 2.80
N ARG A 59 -18.25 -16.37 3.27
CA ARG A 59 -18.64 -15.04 2.77
C ARG A 59 -17.79 -13.98 3.45
N PHE A 60 -16.99 -13.26 2.68
CA PHE A 60 -16.16 -12.15 3.17
C PHE A 60 -16.28 -10.89 2.31
N ARG A 61 -15.88 -9.77 2.91
CA ARG A 61 -15.74 -8.46 2.28
C ARG A 61 -14.44 -7.85 2.79
N ILE A 62 -13.59 -7.42 1.87
CA ILE A 62 -12.35 -6.71 2.20
C ILE A 62 -12.14 -5.59 1.18
N THR A 63 -11.63 -4.45 1.63
CA THR A 63 -11.30 -3.33 0.75
C THR A 63 -9.79 -3.18 0.69
N MET A 64 -9.21 -3.06 -0.50
CA MET A 64 -7.78 -2.85 -0.67
C MET A 64 -7.51 -1.68 -1.60
N SER A 65 -6.61 -0.77 -1.25
CA SER A 65 -6.07 0.13 -2.26
C SER A 65 -4.94 -0.55 -3.01
N PHE A 66 -4.89 -0.31 -4.31
CA PHE A 66 -3.68 -0.49 -5.10
C PHE A 66 -3.32 0.87 -5.66
N THR A 67 -2.25 1.48 -5.16
CA THR A 67 -1.85 2.80 -5.68
C THR A 67 -1.52 2.71 -7.17
N PRO A 68 -1.65 3.82 -7.93
CA PRO A 68 -1.32 3.81 -9.34
C PRO A 68 0.14 3.44 -9.60
N THR A 69 1.09 3.90 -8.77
CA THR A 69 2.51 3.50 -8.84
C THR A 69 2.69 1.99 -8.71
N LEU A 70 2.10 1.38 -7.67
CA LEU A 70 2.17 -0.06 -7.45
C LEU A 70 1.52 -0.83 -8.60
N SER A 71 0.32 -0.40 -9.02
CA SER A 71 -0.41 -1.06 -10.12
C SER A 71 0.39 -1.02 -11.43
N LEU A 72 1.02 0.11 -11.75
CA LEU A 72 1.91 0.24 -12.89
C LEU A 72 3.06 -0.77 -12.80
N MET A 73 3.72 -0.85 -11.65
CA MET A 73 4.84 -1.76 -11.43
C MET A 73 4.45 -3.24 -11.51
N LEU A 74 3.28 -3.62 -10.97
CA LEU A 74 2.76 -5.00 -11.04
C LEU A 74 2.44 -5.45 -12.48
N THR A 75 2.18 -4.49 -13.38
CA THR A 75 1.89 -4.75 -14.80
C THR A 75 3.09 -4.53 -15.73
N ASP A 76 4.23 -4.08 -15.20
CA ASP A 76 5.41 -3.75 -16.01
C ASP A 76 6.20 -5.03 -16.36
N PRO A 77 6.41 -5.35 -17.66
CA PRO A 77 7.09 -6.59 -18.05
C PRO A 77 8.54 -6.70 -17.57
N TYR A 78 9.25 -5.57 -17.42
CA TYR A 78 10.62 -5.58 -16.90
C TYR A 78 10.61 -6.01 -15.44
N LEU A 79 9.78 -5.38 -14.60
CA LEU A 79 9.67 -5.74 -13.17
C LEU A 79 9.12 -7.16 -12.95
N GLN A 80 8.19 -7.62 -13.79
CA GLN A 80 7.73 -9.02 -13.75
C GLN A 80 8.89 -10.00 -14.04
N ASN A 81 9.79 -9.66 -14.97
CA ASN A 81 10.98 -10.47 -15.24
C ASN A 81 12.01 -10.40 -14.11
N GLN A 82 12.14 -9.25 -13.43
CA GLN A 82 12.96 -9.13 -12.23
C GLN A 82 12.45 -10.07 -11.13
N PHE A 83 11.13 -10.13 -10.90
CA PHE A 83 10.54 -11.07 -9.94
C PHE A 83 10.79 -12.53 -10.32
N ARG A 84 10.70 -12.89 -11.62
CA ARG A 84 11.04 -14.25 -12.09
C ARG A 84 12.47 -14.64 -11.78
N SER A 85 13.41 -13.72 -11.99
CA SER A 85 14.82 -13.94 -11.66
C SER A 85 15.00 -14.09 -10.15
N TYR A 86 14.35 -13.22 -9.37
CA TYR A 86 14.36 -13.23 -7.92
C TYR A 86 13.83 -14.56 -7.34
N ILE A 87 12.63 -15.00 -7.74
CA ILE A 87 12.01 -16.22 -7.19
C ILE A 87 12.80 -17.48 -7.58
N LYS A 88 13.36 -17.54 -8.80
CA LYS A 88 14.23 -18.66 -9.21
C LYS A 88 15.50 -18.73 -8.39
N ASN A 89 16.09 -17.58 -8.09
CA ASN A 89 17.25 -17.50 -7.21
C ASN A 89 16.91 -18.00 -5.80
N LEU A 90 15.77 -17.60 -5.24
CA LEU A 90 15.30 -18.09 -3.94
C LEU A 90 14.99 -19.59 -3.93
N ILE A 91 14.41 -20.14 -5.00
CA ILE A 91 14.17 -21.58 -5.14
C ILE A 91 15.51 -22.33 -5.13
N ASN A 92 16.54 -21.81 -5.81
CA ASN A 92 17.87 -22.42 -5.81
C ASN A 92 18.51 -22.36 -4.42
N LEU A 93 18.41 -21.22 -3.73
CA LEU A 93 18.86 -21.07 -2.34
C LEU A 93 18.14 -22.07 -1.42
N ALA A 94 16.80 -22.15 -1.48
CA ALA A 94 16.02 -23.09 -0.67
C ALA A 94 16.36 -24.57 -0.97
N LYS A 95 16.70 -24.92 -2.21
CA LYS A 95 17.23 -26.26 -2.55
C LYS A 95 18.61 -26.52 -1.96
N ALA A 96 19.46 -25.50 -1.82
CA ALA A 96 20.74 -25.64 -1.12
C ALA A 96 20.52 -25.79 0.40
N GLU A 97 19.62 -24.99 0.96
CA GLU A 97 19.21 -25.03 2.36
C GLU A 97 18.68 -26.39 2.80
N THR A 98 17.77 -26.97 2.03
CA THR A 98 17.20 -28.30 2.31
C THR A 98 18.27 -29.39 2.38
N LYS A 99 19.28 -29.33 1.50
CA LYS A 99 20.44 -30.25 1.52
C LYS A 99 21.34 -29.99 2.73
N ARG A 100 21.63 -28.72 3.01
CA ARG A 100 22.50 -28.27 4.11
C ARG A 100 21.94 -28.70 5.47
N ASN A 101 20.63 -28.59 5.63
CA ASN A 101 19.94 -28.85 6.89
C ASN A 101 19.50 -30.31 7.07
N VAL A 102 19.83 -31.24 6.16
CA VAL A 102 19.34 -32.63 6.17
C VAL A 102 19.59 -33.39 7.49
N LYS A 103 20.61 -33.01 8.26
CA LYS A 103 20.95 -33.63 9.55
C LYS A 103 20.19 -33.05 10.74
N ASP A 104 19.58 -31.88 10.60
CA ASP A 104 18.75 -31.25 11.62
C ASP A 104 17.27 -31.39 11.19
N PRO A 105 16.48 -32.25 11.85
CA PRO A 105 15.10 -32.50 11.43
C PRO A 105 14.22 -31.25 11.39
N HIS A 106 14.43 -30.30 12.31
CA HIS A 106 13.59 -29.10 12.40
C HIS A 106 13.97 -28.08 11.33
N LEU A 107 15.27 -27.81 11.15
CA LEU A 107 15.73 -26.94 10.06
C LEU A 107 15.46 -27.54 8.68
N HIS A 108 15.53 -28.87 8.53
CA HIS A 108 15.15 -29.55 7.30
C HIS A 108 13.65 -29.38 7.01
N TYR A 109 12.80 -29.48 8.03
CA TYR A 109 11.37 -29.18 7.91
C TYR A 109 11.12 -27.73 7.46
N LEU A 110 11.73 -26.76 8.13
CA LEU A 110 11.56 -25.33 7.79
C LEU A 110 12.06 -25.01 6.38
N SER A 111 13.26 -25.47 6.01
CA SER A 111 13.82 -25.23 4.68
C SER A 111 12.99 -25.89 3.56
N THR A 112 12.43 -27.07 3.82
CA THR A 112 11.50 -27.73 2.89
C THR A 112 10.22 -26.91 2.69
N ARG A 113 9.65 -26.37 3.78
CA ARG A 113 8.47 -25.49 3.68
C ARG A 113 8.75 -24.20 2.90
N TYR A 114 9.93 -23.61 3.04
CA TYR A 114 10.33 -22.46 2.23
C TYR A 114 10.42 -22.82 0.75
N LEU A 115 11.02 -23.97 0.43
CA LEU A 115 11.08 -24.46 -0.94
C LEU A 115 9.68 -24.66 -1.54
N GLU A 116 8.78 -25.31 -0.80
CA GLU A 116 7.38 -25.50 -1.22
C GLU A 116 6.66 -24.15 -1.43
N HIS A 117 6.83 -23.22 -0.49
CA HIS A 117 6.26 -21.89 -0.57
C HIS A 117 6.74 -21.13 -1.82
N PHE A 118 8.04 -21.17 -2.13
CA PHE A 118 8.59 -20.48 -3.29
C PHE A 118 8.17 -21.12 -4.61
N LEU A 119 8.11 -22.46 -4.69
CA LEU A 119 7.60 -23.17 -5.86
C LEU A 119 6.12 -22.87 -6.12
N ASP A 120 5.30 -22.85 -5.07
CA ASP A 120 3.89 -22.48 -5.18
C ASP A 120 3.73 -21.01 -5.55
N THR A 121 4.57 -20.12 -5.02
CA THR A 121 4.57 -18.69 -5.38
C THR A 121 4.90 -18.49 -6.86
N GLU A 122 5.94 -19.16 -7.38
CA GLU A 122 6.28 -19.14 -8.80
C GLU A 122 5.11 -19.65 -9.66
N SER A 123 4.49 -20.76 -9.24
CA SER A 123 3.34 -21.34 -9.94
C SER A 123 2.17 -20.36 -10.02
N ILE A 124 1.79 -19.72 -8.90
CA ILE A 124 0.70 -18.75 -8.84
C ILE A 124 1.02 -17.52 -9.71
N PHE A 125 2.24 -17.01 -9.63
CA PHE A 125 2.66 -15.84 -10.39
C PHE A 125 2.54 -16.06 -11.90
N GLU A 126 2.86 -17.26 -12.39
CA GLU A 126 2.80 -17.58 -13.81
C GLU A 126 1.39 -17.87 -14.36
N GLU A 127 0.38 -18.09 -13.51
CA GLU A 127 -1.01 -18.33 -13.95
C GLU A 127 -1.55 -17.21 -14.87
N LYS A 128 -1.10 -15.97 -14.64
CA LYS A 128 -1.42 -14.79 -15.45
C LYS A 128 -0.17 -14.13 -16.04
N LYS A 129 0.89 -14.91 -16.29
CA LYS A 129 2.16 -14.44 -16.85
C LYS A 129 2.75 -13.26 -16.05
N GLY A 130 2.60 -13.27 -14.73
CA GLY A 130 3.12 -12.24 -13.83
C GLY A 130 2.21 -11.04 -13.58
N ASP A 131 1.02 -10.96 -14.19
CA ASP A 131 0.07 -9.89 -13.90
C ASP A 131 -0.78 -10.23 -12.67
N LEU A 132 -0.36 -9.75 -11.50
CA LEU A 132 -1.09 -9.93 -10.24
C LEU A 132 -2.48 -9.28 -10.25
N THR A 133 -2.69 -8.20 -11.00
CA THR A 133 -3.98 -7.51 -11.02
C THR A 133 -5.06 -8.41 -11.60
N GLN A 134 -4.70 -9.23 -12.59
CA GLN A 134 -5.58 -10.25 -13.18
C GLN A 134 -5.85 -11.44 -12.24
N LEU A 135 -4.98 -11.67 -11.25
CA LEU A 135 -5.22 -12.70 -10.22
C LEU A 135 -6.23 -12.24 -9.17
N PHE A 136 -6.26 -10.94 -8.84
CA PHE A 136 -7.24 -10.36 -7.92
C PHE A 136 -8.60 -10.08 -8.56
N LEU A 137 -8.63 -9.82 -9.88
CA LEU A 137 -9.84 -9.44 -10.62
C LEU A 137 -11.06 -10.35 -10.37
N PRO A 138 -10.95 -11.70 -10.31
CA PRO A 138 -12.08 -12.56 -10.02
C PRO A 138 -12.79 -12.26 -8.68
N PHE A 139 -12.05 -11.83 -7.65
CA PHE A 139 -12.63 -11.46 -6.35
C PHE A 139 -13.29 -10.08 -6.38
N VAL A 140 -12.80 -9.20 -7.27
CA VAL A 140 -13.44 -7.90 -7.53
C VAL A 140 -14.76 -8.09 -8.29
N GLU A 141 -14.80 -9.05 -9.22
CA GLU A 141 -15.99 -9.36 -10.01
C GLU A 141 -17.09 -10.07 -9.21
N SER A 142 -16.73 -11.00 -8.31
CA SER A 142 -17.69 -11.63 -7.41
C SER A 142 -18.03 -10.80 -6.16
N GLY A 143 -17.34 -9.67 -5.96
CA GLY A 143 -17.67 -8.66 -4.94
C GLY A 143 -17.21 -9.00 -3.53
N GLU A 144 -16.24 -9.90 -3.35
CA GLU A 144 -15.57 -10.12 -2.07
C GLU A 144 -14.46 -9.09 -1.83
N LEU A 145 -13.83 -8.58 -2.89
CA LEU A 145 -12.79 -7.55 -2.84
C LEU A 145 -13.27 -6.25 -3.49
N GLU A 146 -13.24 -5.14 -2.75
CA GLU A 146 -13.35 -3.80 -3.34
C GLU A 146 -11.96 -3.21 -3.50
N VAL A 147 -11.59 -2.87 -4.73
CA VAL A 147 -10.35 -2.17 -5.03
C VAL A 147 -10.57 -0.67 -5.10
N MET A 148 -9.65 0.10 -4.51
CA MET A 148 -9.62 1.57 -4.56
C MET A 148 -8.27 2.08 -5.08
N THR A 149 -8.27 3.33 -5.54
CA THR A 149 -7.06 4.01 -6.04
C THR A 149 -6.46 4.95 -4.97
N SER A 150 -5.44 5.71 -5.35
CA SER A 150 -4.87 6.83 -4.60
C SER A 150 -4.56 8.00 -5.55
N PRO A 151 -4.07 9.15 -5.04
CA PRO A 151 -3.32 10.09 -5.87
C PRO A 151 -2.24 9.38 -6.70
N ALA A 152 -2.00 9.86 -7.93
CA ALA A 152 -1.14 9.24 -8.95
C ALA A 152 0.17 8.68 -8.38
N THR A 153 0.89 9.48 -7.62
CA THR A 153 2.19 9.10 -7.03
C THR A 153 2.18 9.15 -5.52
N HIS A 154 1.00 8.98 -4.91
CA HIS A 154 0.85 9.06 -3.46
C HIS A 154 1.33 10.41 -2.89
N ALA A 155 1.10 11.50 -3.62
CA ALA A 155 1.48 12.83 -3.16
C ALA A 155 0.70 13.26 -1.90
N PHE A 156 1.40 13.86 -0.93
CA PHE A 156 0.76 14.40 0.29
C PHE A 156 0.02 15.70 -0.03
N LEU A 157 -1.26 15.57 -0.38
CA LEU A 157 -2.09 16.68 -0.88
C LEU A 157 -2.25 17.87 0.09
N PRO A 158 -2.26 17.73 1.43
CA PRO A 158 -2.52 18.88 2.31
C PRO A 158 -1.60 20.10 2.14
N PHE A 159 -0.39 19.94 1.59
CA PHE A 159 0.54 21.06 1.35
C PHE A 159 0.29 21.84 0.06
N TYR A 160 -0.62 21.37 -0.80
CA TYR A 160 -0.79 21.93 -2.15
C TYR A 160 -2.09 22.73 -2.35
N ASP A 161 -2.78 23.17 -1.28
CA ASP A 161 -4.01 23.98 -1.39
C ASP A 161 -3.77 25.31 -2.15
N SER A 162 -2.55 25.83 -2.13
CA SER A 162 -2.20 27.03 -2.91
C SER A 162 -2.05 26.80 -4.41
N GLU A 163 -1.97 25.54 -4.87
CA GLU A 163 -1.75 25.18 -6.27
C GLU A 163 -2.69 24.03 -6.69
N PRO A 164 -3.97 24.32 -7.00
CA PRO A 164 -5.00 23.31 -7.29
C PRO A 164 -4.70 22.42 -8.51
N SER A 165 -3.82 22.84 -9.42
CA SER A 165 -3.36 22.02 -10.54
C SER A 165 -2.70 20.71 -10.07
N ILE A 166 -2.08 20.70 -8.88
CA ILE A 166 -1.50 19.50 -8.28
C ILE A 166 -2.59 18.50 -7.88
N PHE A 167 -3.69 18.96 -7.25
CA PHE A 167 -4.81 18.07 -6.91
C PHE A 167 -5.39 17.42 -8.14
N ARG A 168 -5.69 18.22 -9.16
CA ARG A 168 -6.29 17.74 -10.42
C ARG A 168 -5.39 16.73 -11.12
N SER A 169 -4.11 17.07 -11.30
CA SER A 169 -3.17 16.18 -12.00
C SER A 169 -2.98 14.86 -11.25
N GLN A 170 -2.87 14.88 -9.92
CA GLN A 170 -2.76 13.68 -9.10
C GLN A 170 -4.02 12.81 -9.13
N LEU A 171 -5.20 13.40 -8.94
CA LEU A 171 -6.47 12.66 -8.89
C LEU A 171 -6.85 12.09 -10.27
N LYS A 172 -6.72 12.88 -11.35
CA LYS A 172 -7.04 12.44 -12.71
C LYS A 172 -6.14 11.31 -13.19
N ASN A 173 -4.83 11.44 -12.99
CA ASN A 173 -3.89 10.39 -13.41
C ASN A 173 -4.06 9.13 -12.56
N GLY A 174 -4.35 9.27 -11.26
CA GLY A 174 -4.65 8.13 -10.39
C GLY A 174 -5.92 7.38 -10.81
N ARG A 175 -7.01 8.10 -11.10
CA ARG A 175 -8.26 7.51 -11.60
C ARG A 175 -8.08 6.86 -12.98
N ARG A 176 -7.42 7.55 -13.91
CA ARG A 176 -7.21 7.06 -15.29
C ARG A 176 -6.38 5.78 -15.30
N THR A 177 -5.28 5.77 -14.56
CA THR A 177 -4.41 4.59 -14.42
C THR A 177 -5.18 3.41 -13.83
N PHE A 178 -5.95 3.66 -12.76
CA PHE A 178 -6.80 2.65 -12.18
C PHE A 178 -7.80 2.08 -13.20
N ARG A 179 -8.51 2.94 -13.94
CA ARG A 179 -9.46 2.50 -14.96
C ARG A 179 -8.80 1.66 -16.05
N ARG A 180 -7.59 2.03 -16.49
CA ARG A 180 -6.85 1.30 -17.51
C ARG A 180 -6.49 -0.12 -17.06
N ILE A 181 -6.09 -0.28 -15.79
CA ILE A 181 -5.59 -1.56 -15.24
C ILE A 181 -6.76 -2.44 -14.78
N TRP A 182 -7.70 -1.88 -14.02
CA TRP A 182 -8.80 -2.62 -13.39
C TRP A 182 -10.08 -2.68 -14.23
N GLY A 183 -10.11 -1.98 -15.37
CA GLY A 183 -11.24 -1.96 -16.32
C GLY A 183 -12.50 -1.27 -15.80
N ARG A 184 -12.43 -0.54 -14.68
CA ARG A 184 -13.58 0.10 -14.02
C ARG A 184 -13.17 1.37 -13.28
N ASP A 185 -14.14 2.22 -12.97
CA ASP A 185 -13.90 3.39 -12.13
C ASP A 185 -13.82 3.02 -10.64
N PRO A 186 -12.86 3.60 -9.89
CA PRO A 186 -12.82 3.48 -8.45
C PRO A 186 -13.93 4.32 -7.82
N LYS A 187 -14.61 3.78 -6.80
CA LYS A 187 -15.57 4.55 -5.97
C LYS A 187 -14.90 5.20 -4.77
N GLY A 188 -13.91 4.51 -4.20
CA GLY A 188 -13.11 5.00 -3.10
C GLY A 188 -11.74 5.51 -3.55
N ILE A 189 -11.17 6.38 -2.71
CA ILE A 189 -9.77 6.77 -2.80
C ILE A 189 -9.12 6.65 -1.43
N TRP A 190 -7.92 6.07 -1.42
CA TRP A 190 -7.00 6.24 -0.32
C TRP A 190 -6.24 7.54 -0.52
N LEU A 191 -6.56 8.57 0.27
CA LEU A 191 -5.77 9.79 0.30
C LEU A 191 -4.40 9.46 0.88
N SER A 192 -3.34 9.94 0.23
CA SER A 192 -1.98 9.64 0.66
C SER A 192 -1.82 10.01 2.12
N GLU A 193 -1.44 9.03 2.93
CA GLU A 193 -1.22 9.21 4.36
C GLU A 193 -2.46 9.66 5.15
N CYS A 194 -3.66 9.32 4.66
CA CYS A 194 -4.92 9.88 5.14
C CYS A 194 -4.91 11.43 5.17
N GLY A 195 -4.06 12.04 4.34
CA GLY A 195 -3.82 13.47 4.27
C GLY A 195 -5.00 14.20 3.65
N TYR A 196 -5.82 14.80 4.50
CA TYR A 196 -6.97 15.58 4.11
C TYR A 196 -6.71 17.07 4.33
N THR A 197 -7.26 17.91 3.46
CA THR A 197 -7.37 19.36 3.66
C THR A 197 -8.74 19.82 3.14
N GLN A 198 -9.19 20.99 3.59
CA GLN A 198 -10.47 21.56 3.16
C GLN A 198 -10.46 21.82 1.64
N LYS A 199 -11.64 21.79 1.01
CA LYS A 199 -11.89 21.90 -0.44
C LYS A 199 -11.50 20.66 -1.26
N LEU A 200 -10.78 19.71 -0.68
CA LEU A 200 -10.44 18.48 -1.38
C LEU A 200 -11.70 17.70 -1.77
N GLU A 201 -12.76 17.77 -0.97
CA GLU A 201 -14.08 17.18 -1.23
C GLU A 201 -14.69 17.58 -2.57
N GLU A 202 -14.47 18.82 -3.04
CA GLU A 202 -14.97 19.27 -4.34
C GLU A 202 -14.20 18.61 -5.50
N GLU A 203 -12.87 18.55 -5.40
CA GLU A 203 -12.05 17.87 -6.41
C GLU A 203 -12.29 16.35 -6.40
N LEU A 204 -12.57 15.76 -5.22
CA LEU A 204 -12.98 14.37 -5.10
C LEU A 204 -14.32 14.09 -5.79
N ASP A 205 -15.32 14.94 -5.61
CA ASP A 205 -16.61 14.77 -6.29
C ASP A 205 -16.49 14.96 -7.82
N ARG A 206 -15.75 15.97 -8.28
CA ARG A 206 -15.49 16.19 -9.71
C ARG A 206 -14.87 14.95 -10.36
N GLU A 207 -13.97 14.27 -9.65
CA GLU A 207 -13.35 13.02 -10.08
C GLU A 207 -14.16 11.77 -9.71
N GLY A 208 -15.40 11.93 -9.22
CA GLY A 208 -16.36 10.84 -9.02
C GLY A 208 -16.10 9.94 -7.81
N PHE A 209 -15.19 10.34 -6.91
CA PHE A 209 -14.94 9.61 -5.66
C PHE A 209 -16.09 9.84 -4.68
N ARG A 210 -16.43 8.80 -3.91
CA ARG A 210 -17.57 8.80 -2.98
C ARG A 210 -17.19 8.47 -1.56
N TYR A 211 -15.99 7.95 -1.33
CA TYR A 211 -15.48 7.80 0.02
C TYR A 211 -13.96 7.84 0.09
N PHE A 212 -13.46 8.18 1.28
CA PHE A 212 -12.05 8.10 1.64
C PHE A 212 -11.89 7.81 3.14
N PHE A 213 -10.65 7.59 3.57
CA PHE A 213 -10.29 7.30 4.96
C PHE A 213 -9.50 8.45 5.57
N VAL A 214 -9.70 8.66 6.87
CA VAL A 214 -8.93 9.60 7.69
C VAL A 214 -8.56 8.99 9.04
N ASP A 215 -7.59 9.59 9.72
CA ASP A 215 -7.34 9.24 11.11
C ASP A 215 -8.49 9.66 12.04
N THR A 216 -8.52 9.05 13.22
CA THR A 216 -9.50 9.28 14.29
C THR A 216 -9.78 10.77 14.50
N HIS A 217 -8.72 11.57 14.61
CA HIS A 217 -8.86 12.99 14.94
C HIS A 217 -9.43 13.84 13.79
N GLY A 218 -9.26 13.41 12.53
CA GLY A 218 -9.89 14.05 11.37
C GLY A 218 -11.42 14.06 11.48
N ILE A 219 -12.00 13.00 12.03
CA ILE A 219 -13.43 12.94 12.36
C ILE A 219 -13.72 13.67 13.67
N THR A 220 -13.01 13.35 14.77
CA THR A 220 -13.41 13.88 16.08
C THR A 220 -13.24 15.39 16.24
N HIS A 221 -12.41 16.04 15.40
CA HIS A 221 -12.22 17.49 15.35
C HIS A 221 -13.10 18.21 14.31
N ALA A 222 -13.96 17.48 13.59
CA ALA A 222 -14.89 18.07 12.62
C ALA A 222 -15.95 18.95 13.29
N SER A 223 -16.56 19.84 12.51
CA SER A 223 -17.59 20.79 12.95
C SER A 223 -18.89 20.62 12.15
N PRO A 224 -20.05 20.40 12.79
CA PRO A 224 -20.23 20.14 14.22
C PRO A 224 -19.59 18.81 14.62
N ARG A 225 -19.25 18.66 15.91
CA ARG A 225 -18.62 17.43 16.44
C ARG A 225 -19.48 16.20 16.08
N PRO A 226 -18.90 15.15 15.46
CA PRO A 226 -19.67 13.96 15.08
C PRO A 226 -20.27 13.24 16.28
N LYS A 227 -21.60 13.08 16.28
CA LYS A 227 -22.34 12.42 17.37
C LYS A 227 -21.91 10.98 17.60
N PHE A 228 -21.59 10.26 16.52
CA PHE A 228 -21.26 8.84 16.54
C PHE A 228 -19.75 8.58 16.61
N GLY A 229 -18.93 9.63 16.82
CA GLY A 229 -17.48 9.53 16.75
C GLY A 229 -17.03 8.98 15.39
N VAL A 230 -16.04 8.07 15.41
CA VAL A 230 -15.52 7.37 14.21
C VAL A 230 -16.37 6.15 13.80
N TYR A 231 -17.42 5.84 14.57
CA TYR A 231 -18.20 4.60 14.42
C TYR A 231 -19.40 4.72 13.48
N ALA A 232 -19.45 5.81 12.71
CA ALA A 232 -20.25 6.00 11.52
C ALA A 232 -19.43 6.90 10.59
N PRO A 233 -19.51 6.75 9.26
CA PRO A 233 -18.97 7.74 8.36
C PRO A 233 -19.63 9.10 8.59
N VAL A 234 -18.94 10.15 8.17
CA VAL A 234 -19.50 11.50 8.04
C VAL A 234 -19.57 11.87 6.57
N GLU A 235 -20.55 12.69 6.20
CA GLU A 235 -20.63 13.28 4.87
C GLU A 235 -19.93 14.65 4.90
N VAL A 236 -19.01 14.90 3.98
CA VAL A 236 -18.13 16.09 4.01
C VAL A 236 -18.49 17.14 2.96
N GLY A 237 -19.56 16.92 2.19
CA GLY A 237 -19.95 17.71 1.03
C GLY A 237 -20.10 16.83 -0.22
N TYR A 238 -21.00 17.24 -1.11
CA TYR A 238 -21.22 16.63 -2.42
C TYR A 238 -21.56 15.12 -2.41
N GLY A 239 -21.98 14.57 -1.26
CA GLY A 239 -22.22 13.14 -1.11
C GLY A 239 -20.94 12.30 -1.02
N VAL A 240 -19.83 12.91 -0.61
CA VAL A 240 -18.55 12.23 -0.31
C VAL A 240 -18.51 11.88 1.17
N PHE A 241 -18.14 10.63 1.49
CA PHE A 241 -18.08 10.13 2.86
C PHE A 241 -16.65 9.96 3.36
N ALA A 242 -16.36 10.47 4.56
CA ALA A 242 -15.11 10.19 5.26
C ALA A 242 -15.31 9.11 6.33
N PHE A 243 -14.42 8.12 6.35
CA PHE A 243 -14.40 7.03 7.31
C PHE A 243 -13.21 7.20 8.26
N GLY A 244 -13.49 7.30 9.57
CA GLY A 244 -12.46 7.45 10.59
C GLY A 244 -11.88 6.11 11.02
N ARG A 245 -10.56 6.02 11.12
CA ARG A 245 -9.84 4.88 11.71
C ARG A 245 -10.33 4.61 13.14
N ASP A 246 -10.60 3.34 13.47
CA ASP A 246 -10.89 2.95 14.85
C ASP A 246 -9.59 2.81 15.66
N PRO A 247 -9.42 3.60 16.74
CA PRO A 247 -8.20 3.56 17.55
C PRO A 247 -8.00 2.23 18.28
N GLU A 248 -9.07 1.52 18.65
CA GLU A 248 -8.98 0.26 19.37
C GLU A 248 -8.41 -0.86 18.49
N SER A 249 -8.88 -0.97 17.24
CA SER A 249 -8.37 -1.94 16.25
C SER A 249 -6.93 -1.67 15.87
N SER A 250 -6.56 -0.39 15.84
CA SER A 250 -5.22 0.05 15.46
C SER A 250 -4.22 -0.37 16.52
N LYS A 251 -4.49 -0.11 17.81
CA LYS A 251 -3.59 -0.49 18.90
C LYS A 251 -3.30 -1.99 18.95
N GLN A 252 -4.31 -2.84 18.72
CA GLN A 252 -4.18 -4.30 18.81
C GLN A 252 -3.27 -4.91 17.75
N VAL A 253 -3.12 -4.25 16.59
CA VAL A 253 -2.34 -4.80 15.48
C VAL A 253 -1.05 -3.99 15.26
N TRP A 254 -1.11 -2.66 15.30
CA TRP A 254 0.04 -1.80 14.99
C TRP A 254 1.09 -1.70 16.10
N SER A 255 0.74 -2.01 17.35
CA SER A 255 1.71 -1.92 18.44
C SER A 255 2.74 -3.04 18.33
N SER A 256 4.01 -2.71 18.12
CA SER A 256 5.12 -3.68 18.17
C SER A 256 5.40 -4.22 19.57
N ILE A 257 4.83 -3.59 20.61
CA ILE A 257 5.01 -3.95 22.03
C ILE A 257 3.79 -4.70 22.56
N ASP A 258 2.59 -4.18 22.31
CA ASP A 258 1.32 -4.67 22.87
C ASP A 258 0.44 -5.38 21.84
N GLY A 259 0.79 -5.30 20.55
CA GLY A 259 0.00 -5.80 19.45
C GLY A 259 0.36 -7.23 19.07
N TYR A 260 -0.53 -7.87 18.32
CA TYR A 260 -0.37 -9.27 17.92
C TYR A 260 0.96 -9.57 17.21
N PRO A 261 1.47 -8.75 16.27
CA PRO A 261 2.72 -9.06 15.56
C PRO A 261 3.93 -9.27 16.46
N GLY A 262 3.92 -8.75 17.70
CA GLY A 262 5.02 -8.89 18.66
C GLY A 262 5.07 -10.22 19.43
N ASP A 263 4.13 -11.15 19.19
CA ASP A 263 4.08 -12.42 19.92
C ASP A 263 5.32 -13.28 19.68
N TYR A 264 5.85 -13.85 20.76
CA TYR A 264 7.14 -14.54 20.76
C TYR A 264 7.16 -15.82 19.93
N ARG A 265 5.99 -16.31 19.47
CA ARG A 265 5.84 -17.48 18.59
C ARG A 265 5.97 -17.12 17.11
N TYR A 266 5.78 -15.86 16.72
CA TYR A 266 5.83 -15.43 15.32
C TYR A 266 7.25 -15.32 14.77
N ARG A 267 7.38 -15.42 13.44
CA ARG A 267 8.64 -15.32 12.69
C ARG A 267 9.36 -14.01 12.99
N GLU A 268 10.65 -14.08 13.32
CA GLU A 268 11.50 -12.92 13.53
C GLU A 268 11.90 -12.30 12.19
N TYR A 269 11.54 -11.04 11.98
CA TYR A 269 11.82 -10.32 10.74
C TYR A 269 13.33 -10.04 10.57
N TYR A 270 14.02 -9.68 11.65
CA TYR A 270 15.40 -9.20 11.62
C TYR A 270 16.47 -10.32 11.65
N ARG A 271 16.08 -11.60 11.61
CA ARG A 271 16.99 -12.74 11.58
C ARG A 271 16.83 -13.52 10.27
N ASP A 272 17.78 -13.34 9.38
CA ASP A 272 17.74 -13.86 8.01
C ASP A 272 19.07 -14.53 7.65
N ILE A 273 19.01 -15.61 6.87
CA ILE A 273 20.22 -16.34 6.47
C ILE A 273 21.18 -15.49 5.60
N GLY A 274 20.67 -14.43 4.98
CA GLY A 274 21.46 -13.39 4.32
C GLY A 274 22.52 -12.75 5.21
N HIS A 275 22.24 -12.68 6.51
CA HIS A 275 23.13 -12.14 7.53
C HIS A 275 23.83 -13.23 8.33
N ASP A 276 23.20 -14.39 8.52
CA ASP A 276 23.71 -15.46 9.40
C ASP A 276 24.73 -16.39 8.72
N LEU A 277 24.62 -16.64 7.41
CA LEU A 277 25.50 -17.61 6.73
C LEU A 277 26.86 -17.02 6.36
N PRO A 278 27.91 -17.87 6.24
CA PRO A 278 29.21 -17.46 5.70
C PRO A 278 29.07 -16.76 4.34
N TRP A 279 29.91 -15.77 4.09
CA TRP A 279 29.80 -14.92 2.90
C TRP A 279 29.96 -15.74 1.62
N GLU A 280 30.86 -16.71 1.60
CA GLU A 280 31.16 -17.57 0.47
C GLU A 280 29.95 -18.44 0.09
N GLU A 281 29.12 -18.80 1.06
CA GLU A 281 27.92 -19.62 0.84
C GLU A 281 26.75 -18.78 0.32
N ILE A 282 26.59 -17.55 0.83
CA ILE A 282 25.40 -16.73 0.55
C ILE A 282 25.58 -15.72 -0.57
N SER A 283 26.80 -15.23 -0.80
CA SER A 283 27.09 -14.20 -1.80
C SER A 283 26.60 -14.52 -3.22
N PRO A 284 26.57 -15.78 -3.71
CA PRO A 284 26.02 -16.09 -5.03
C PRO A 284 24.52 -15.77 -5.17
N TYR A 285 23.80 -15.61 -4.07
CA TYR A 285 22.35 -15.42 -4.04
C TYR A 285 21.91 -13.99 -3.69
N LEU A 286 22.80 -13.13 -3.18
CA LEU A 286 22.40 -11.81 -2.70
C LEU A 286 22.20 -10.77 -3.82
N HIS A 287 22.76 -11.01 -5.02
CA HIS A 287 22.66 -10.08 -6.18
C HIS A 287 22.83 -8.61 -5.80
N SER A 288 23.74 -8.36 -4.86
CA SER A 288 24.05 -7.05 -4.29
C SER A 288 25.51 -6.72 -4.57
N ASN A 289 25.86 -5.44 -4.59
CA ASN A 289 27.24 -4.98 -4.76
C ASN A 289 28.11 -5.24 -3.51
N GLY A 290 28.21 -6.50 -3.08
CA GLY A 290 29.01 -6.93 -1.92
C GLY A 290 28.38 -6.65 -0.56
N VAL A 291 27.07 -6.36 -0.50
CA VAL A 291 26.36 -5.99 0.73
C VAL A 291 25.44 -7.12 1.18
N ARG A 292 25.42 -7.45 2.47
CA ARG A 292 24.45 -8.40 3.02
C ARG A 292 23.05 -7.82 3.01
N ILE A 293 22.10 -8.55 2.45
CA ILE A 293 20.68 -8.20 2.41
C ILE A 293 19.84 -9.40 2.87
N ASN A 294 18.57 -9.16 3.17
CA ASN A 294 17.62 -10.22 3.46
C ASN A 294 17.38 -11.12 2.24
N THR A 295 17.16 -12.40 2.49
CA THR A 295 16.86 -13.44 1.49
C THR A 295 15.42 -13.94 1.59
N SER A 296 14.66 -13.48 2.58
CA SER A 296 13.30 -13.94 2.90
C SER A 296 13.23 -15.35 3.51
N ILE A 297 14.38 -16.03 3.70
CA ILE A 297 14.49 -17.28 4.47
C ILE A 297 14.94 -16.95 5.89
N LYS A 298 14.02 -17.13 6.85
CA LYS A 298 14.16 -16.70 8.25
C LYS A 298 13.73 -17.83 9.20
N TYR A 299 14.68 -18.46 9.89
CA TYR A 299 14.41 -19.66 10.70
C TYR A 299 14.08 -19.40 12.17
N PHE A 300 14.04 -18.14 12.59
CA PHE A 300 13.91 -17.78 13.99
C PHE A 300 12.55 -17.15 14.29
N ARG A 301 12.13 -17.23 15.56
CA ARG A 301 10.95 -16.54 16.09
C ARG A 301 11.36 -15.39 17.00
N ILE A 302 10.44 -14.45 17.25
CA ILE A 302 10.69 -13.26 18.05
C ILE A 302 11.27 -13.60 19.44
N THR A 303 10.83 -14.69 20.06
CA THR A 303 11.39 -15.26 21.32
C THR A 303 11.23 -14.43 22.59
N GLY A 304 11.23 -13.10 22.47
CA GLY A 304 11.22 -12.15 23.57
C GLY A 304 12.30 -11.07 23.36
N LYS A 305 12.54 -10.28 24.40
CA LYS A 305 13.58 -9.24 24.42
C LYS A 305 14.95 -9.87 24.72
N THR A 306 15.44 -10.69 23.79
CA THR A 306 16.74 -11.39 23.88
C THR A 306 17.42 -11.39 22.52
N GLU A 307 18.76 -11.42 22.52
CA GLU A 307 19.57 -11.62 21.31
C GLU A 307 19.53 -13.09 20.85
N GLU A 308 19.45 -14.03 21.80
CA GLU A 308 19.36 -15.45 21.51
C GLU A 308 17.92 -15.82 21.10
N LYS A 309 17.69 -15.84 19.79
CA LYS A 309 16.39 -16.22 19.22
C LYS A 309 16.26 -17.74 19.11
N GLY A 310 15.12 -18.28 19.52
CA GLY A 310 14.76 -19.67 19.30
C GLY A 310 14.29 -19.92 17.87
N TYR A 311 14.29 -21.18 17.45
CA TYR A 311 13.78 -21.56 16.14
C TYR A 311 12.27 -21.30 16.01
N TYR A 312 11.87 -20.97 14.80
CA TYR A 312 10.49 -20.76 14.40
C TYR A 312 9.73 -22.09 14.35
N HIS A 313 8.52 -22.11 14.87
CA HIS A 313 7.63 -23.28 14.89
C HIS A 313 6.30 -22.90 14.21
N PRO A 314 6.10 -23.26 12.93
CA PRO A 314 4.91 -22.89 12.17
C PRO A 314 3.59 -23.24 12.85
N ASP A 315 3.52 -24.38 13.56
CA ASP A 315 2.29 -24.81 14.23
C ASP A 315 1.94 -23.92 15.44
N TRP A 316 2.95 -23.49 16.21
CA TRP A 316 2.75 -22.56 17.33
C TRP A 316 2.30 -21.19 16.85
N ALA A 317 2.87 -20.74 15.73
CA ALA A 317 2.54 -19.48 15.11
C ALA A 317 1.12 -19.51 14.52
N MET A 318 0.73 -20.60 13.87
CA MET A 318 -0.64 -20.82 13.39
C MET A 318 -1.66 -20.83 14.53
N GLU A 319 -1.36 -21.51 15.64
CA GLU A 319 -2.21 -21.49 16.84
C GLU A 319 -2.33 -20.06 17.42
N ALA A 320 -1.22 -19.32 17.49
CA ALA A 320 -1.22 -17.93 17.91
C ALA A 320 -2.12 -17.06 17.02
N ALA A 321 -2.02 -17.20 15.69
CA ALA A 321 -2.82 -16.44 14.74
C ALA A 321 -4.32 -16.72 14.91
N GLY A 322 -4.69 -17.99 15.11
CA GLY A 322 -6.07 -18.38 15.40
C GLY A 322 -6.60 -17.78 16.72
N ASN A 323 -5.78 -17.78 17.77
CA ASN A 323 -6.14 -17.18 19.06
C ASN A 323 -6.27 -15.65 18.99
N HIS A 324 -5.37 -14.98 18.28
CA HIS A 324 -5.42 -13.53 18.10
C HIS A 324 -6.62 -13.12 17.24
N ALA A 325 -6.97 -13.89 16.21
CA ALA A 325 -8.17 -13.67 15.42
C ALA A 325 -9.45 -13.77 16.27
N GLU A 326 -9.49 -14.72 17.21
CA GLU A 326 -10.59 -14.84 18.18
C GLU A 326 -10.65 -13.65 19.14
N ASP A 327 -9.52 -13.20 19.67
CA ASP A 327 -9.48 -12.02 20.55
C ASP A 327 -9.93 -10.75 19.82
N PHE A 328 -9.43 -10.51 18.60
CA PHE A 328 -9.85 -9.40 17.77
C PHE A 328 -11.36 -9.43 17.53
N LEU A 329 -11.90 -10.57 17.09
CA LEU A 329 -13.33 -10.75 16.86
C LEU A 329 -14.16 -10.46 18.12
N ARG A 330 -13.79 -11.06 19.25
CA ARG A 330 -14.48 -10.86 20.53
C ARG A 330 -14.52 -9.38 20.92
N ASN A 331 -13.41 -8.66 20.75
CA ASN A 331 -13.34 -7.24 21.06
C ASN A 331 -14.22 -6.41 20.09
N ARG A 332 -14.25 -6.75 18.80
CA ARG A 332 -15.16 -6.09 17.82
C ARG A 332 -16.63 -6.33 18.09
N ILE A 333 -16.99 -7.53 18.53
CA ILE A 333 -18.37 -7.85 18.94
C ILE A 333 -18.76 -6.98 20.13
N ARG A 334 -17.95 -6.97 21.20
CA ARG A 334 -18.23 -6.15 22.40
C ARG A 334 -18.32 -4.66 22.07
N GLN A 335 -17.42 -4.18 21.22
CA GLN A 335 -17.41 -2.78 20.75
C GLN A 335 -18.71 -2.46 20.00
N ALA A 336 -19.12 -3.29 19.04
CA ALA A 336 -20.35 -3.09 18.29
C ALA A 336 -21.60 -3.15 19.19
N GLU A 337 -21.64 -4.05 20.18
CA GLU A 337 -22.73 -4.15 21.15
C GLU A 337 -22.90 -2.87 21.97
N TYR A 338 -21.82 -2.40 22.58
CA TYR A 338 -21.80 -1.19 23.38
C TYR A 338 -22.22 0.04 22.56
N LEU A 339 -21.69 0.17 21.34
CA LEU A 339 -22.00 1.28 20.44
C LEU A 339 -23.46 1.23 19.98
N PHE A 340 -23.99 0.04 19.69
CA PHE A 340 -25.40 -0.12 19.31
C PHE A 340 -26.33 0.26 20.46
N GLU A 341 -26.03 -0.17 21.68
CA GLU A 341 -26.80 0.18 22.88
C GLU A 341 -26.83 1.68 23.15
N THR A 342 -25.70 2.36 22.92
CA THR A 342 -25.56 3.81 23.15
C THR A 342 -26.18 4.63 22.02
N ASN A 343 -25.88 4.29 20.77
CA ASN A 343 -26.24 5.10 19.61
C ASN A 343 -27.59 4.74 18.99
N LYS A 344 -28.14 3.57 19.34
CA LYS A 344 -29.38 2.99 18.77
C LYS A 344 -29.31 2.83 17.25
N GLN A 345 -28.12 2.51 16.72
CA GLN A 345 -27.88 2.16 15.32
C GLN A 345 -26.65 1.26 15.20
N GLN A 346 -26.50 0.59 14.06
CA GLN A 346 -25.32 -0.23 13.77
C GLN A 346 -24.03 0.62 13.81
N ALA A 347 -22.97 0.05 14.37
CA ALA A 347 -21.64 0.65 14.32
C ALA A 347 -20.95 0.31 12.99
N VAL A 348 -20.16 1.23 12.45
CA VAL A 348 -19.19 0.96 11.38
C VAL A 348 -17.80 1.08 11.97
N ILE A 349 -17.13 -0.06 12.16
CA ILE A 349 -15.79 -0.14 12.73
C ILE A 349 -14.81 -0.27 11.57
N VAL A 350 -13.93 0.71 11.41
CA VAL A 350 -12.97 0.77 10.29
C VAL A 350 -11.59 0.39 10.79
N SER A 351 -11.02 -0.66 10.21
CA SER A 351 -9.70 -1.19 10.58
C SER A 351 -8.77 -1.15 9.36
N PRO A 352 -8.13 0.00 9.11
CA PRO A 352 -7.18 0.19 8.03
C PRO A 352 -5.74 -0.12 8.47
N TYR A 353 -5.01 -0.81 7.61
CA TYR A 353 -3.62 -1.21 7.82
C TYR A 353 -2.83 -1.13 6.51
N ASP A 354 -1.51 -0.98 6.57
CA ASP A 354 -0.68 -1.21 5.39
C ASP A 354 -0.77 -2.69 5.01
N ALA A 355 -0.83 -2.98 3.71
CA ALA A 355 -0.96 -4.35 3.22
C ALA A 355 0.24 -5.18 3.63
N GLU A 356 1.45 -4.60 3.54
CA GLU A 356 2.74 -5.21 3.83
C GLU A 356 2.88 -5.58 5.31
N LEU A 357 2.03 -5.04 6.19
CA LEU A 357 1.92 -5.55 7.55
C LEU A 357 1.55 -7.04 7.55
N TYR A 358 0.65 -7.46 6.67
CA TYR A 358 0.14 -8.82 6.61
C TYR A 358 0.97 -9.69 5.66
N GLY A 359 2.11 -10.16 6.17
CA GLY A 359 2.92 -11.19 5.56
C GLY A 359 4.39 -10.82 5.45
N HIS A 360 4.71 -9.55 5.15
CA HIS A 360 6.08 -9.08 5.13
C HIS A 360 6.59 -8.77 6.55
N TRP A 361 5.98 -7.78 7.22
CA TRP A 361 6.36 -7.42 8.60
C TRP A 361 5.86 -8.43 9.63
N TRP A 362 4.60 -8.87 9.50
CA TRP A 362 4.02 -9.95 10.30
C TRP A 362 3.72 -11.14 9.42
N TYR A 363 4.61 -12.13 9.43
CA TYR A 363 4.58 -13.27 8.50
C TYR A 363 3.28 -14.06 8.52
N GLU A 364 2.67 -14.18 9.69
CA GLU A 364 1.44 -14.92 9.91
C GLU A 364 0.19 -14.06 9.73
N GLY A 365 0.34 -12.79 9.37
CA GLY A 365 -0.76 -11.86 9.11
C GLY A 365 -1.81 -12.40 8.13
N PRO A 366 -1.45 -12.97 6.96
CA PRO A 366 -2.44 -13.56 6.05
C PRO A 366 -3.24 -14.69 6.71
N GLN A 367 -2.58 -15.53 7.53
CA GLN A 367 -3.27 -16.60 8.27
C GLN A 367 -4.21 -16.02 9.32
N PHE A 368 -3.83 -14.94 10.01
CA PHE A 368 -4.73 -14.21 10.91
C PHE A 368 -5.97 -13.71 10.18
N ILE A 369 -5.83 -13.11 8.99
CA ILE A 369 -6.98 -12.66 8.17
C ILE A 369 -7.88 -13.86 7.82
N GLU A 370 -7.28 -14.98 7.39
CA GLU A 370 -8.02 -16.19 7.06
C GLU A 370 -8.85 -16.69 8.26
N PHE A 371 -8.22 -16.81 9.43
CA PHE A 371 -8.90 -17.22 10.66
C PHE A 371 -9.97 -16.22 11.08
N LEU A 372 -9.69 -14.92 11.04
CA LEU A 372 -10.63 -13.88 11.42
C LEU A 372 -11.89 -13.94 10.55
N PHE A 373 -11.73 -14.06 9.23
CA PHE A 373 -12.87 -14.07 8.30
C PHE A 373 -13.68 -15.36 8.43
N LYS A 374 -13.03 -16.51 8.63
CA LYS A 374 -13.70 -17.78 8.96
C LYS A 374 -14.52 -17.67 10.25
N LYS A 375 -13.94 -17.11 11.31
CA LYS A 375 -14.61 -16.96 12.62
C LYS A 375 -15.76 -15.95 12.55
N ILE A 376 -15.61 -14.84 11.84
CA ILE A 376 -16.71 -13.89 11.60
C ILE A 376 -17.86 -14.59 10.89
N HIS A 377 -17.58 -15.43 9.90
CA HIS A 377 -18.62 -16.10 9.12
C HIS A 377 -19.32 -17.24 9.89
N PHE A 378 -18.58 -18.08 10.60
CA PHE A 378 -19.13 -19.32 11.19
C PHE A 378 -19.52 -19.21 12.67
N ASN A 379 -18.90 -18.32 13.46
CA ASN A 379 -18.98 -18.41 14.92
C ASN A 379 -19.96 -17.41 15.57
N GLN A 380 -20.51 -16.45 14.80
CA GLN A 380 -21.27 -15.33 15.37
C GLN A 380 -22.21 -14.67 14.33
N ASN A 381 -23.17 -13.86 14.78
CA ASN A 381 -24.10 -13.10 13.92
C ASN A 381 -24.27 -11.61 14.35
N THR A 382 -23.38 -11.11 15.20
CA THR A 382 -23.42 -9.76 15.77
C THR A 382 -22.82 -8.72 14.86
N ILE A 383 -21.71 -9.03 14.19
CA ILE A 383 -21.06 -8.17 13.21
C ILE A 383 -20.96 -8.87 11.86
N GLN A 384 -20.74 -8.10 10.79
CA GLN A 384 -20.42 -8.65 9.48
C GLN A 384 -19.31 -7.85 8.81
N LEU A 385 -18.57 -8.49 7.91
CA LEU A 385 -17.65 -7.78 7.02
C LEU A 385 -18.45 -6.99 5.98
N SER A 386 -18.03 -5.77 5.65
CA SER A 386 -18.70 -4.96 4.63
C SER A 386 -17.73 -4.03 3.92
N HIS A 387 -18.03 -3.70 2.67
CA HIS A 387 -17.37 -2.59 2.00
C HIS A 387 -17.84 -1.24 2.55
N PRO A 388 -17.07 -0.14 2.39
CA PRO A 388 -17.37 1.17 2.96
C PRO A 388 -18.77 1.68 2.61
N LEU A 389 -19.12 1.72 1.32
CA LEU A 389 -20.43 2.22 0.89
C LEU A 389 -21.58 1.25 1.22
N GLU A 390 -21.32 -0.05 1.35
CA GLU A 390 -22.32 -1.00 1.86
C GLU A 390 -22.65 -0.70 3.32
N ALA A 391 -21.60 -0.49 4.15
CA ALA A 391 -21.75 -0.13 5.56
C ALA A 391 -22.45 1.23 5.73
N ALA A 392 -22.09 2.25 4.94
CA ALA A 392 -22.75 3.55 4.98
C ALA A 392 -24.25 3.46 4.67
N ARG A 393 -24.63 2.72 3.61
CA ARG A 393 -26.04 2.57 3.20
C ARG A 393 -26.90 1.82 4.20
N ALA A 394 -26.29 0.98 5.05
CA ALA A 394 -27.01 0.27 6.10
C ALA A 394 -27.39 1.19 7.27
N LEU A 395 -26.74 2.35 7.41
CA LEU A 395 -27.00 3.26 8.53
C LEU A 395 -28.24 4.12 8.31
N PRO A 396 -29.10 4.28 9.34
CA PRO A 396 -30.28 5.14 9.25
C PRO A 396 -29.94 6.64 9.30
N ARG A 397 -28.77 6.99 9.85
CA ARG A 397 -28.34 8.37 10.06
C ARG A 397 -26.85 8.52 9.81
N ILE A 398 -26.50 9.45 8.94
CA ILE A 398 -25.13 9.94 8.70
C ILE A 398 -25.14 11.45 8.92
N GLN A 399 -24.12 11.97 9.60
CA GLN A 399 -23.99 13.39 9.90
C GLN A 399 -23.15 14.08 8.84
N SER A 400 -23.62 15.23 8.34
CA SER A 400 -22.80 16.13 7.53
C SER A 400 -21.93 17.01 8.43
N VAL A 401 -20.64 17.14 8.10
CA VAL A 401 -19.67 17.91 8.87
C VAL A 401 -18.65 18.60 7.97
N GLU A 402 -18.04 19.66 8.48
CA GLU A 402 -16.83 20.26 7.94
C GLU A 402 -15.61 19.69 8.67
N MET A 403 -14.73 19.03 7.93
CA MET A 403 -13.47 18.51 8.46
C MET A 403 -12.35 19.54 8.35
N LYS A 404 -11.32 19.39 9.19
CA LYS A 404 -10.09 20.18 9.17
C LYS A 404 -8.94 19.34 8.63
N MET A 405 -7.82 19.98 8.33
CA MET A 405 -6.60 19.28 7.93
C MET A 405 -6.22 18.22 8.97
N SER A 406 -5.90 17.02 8.48
CA SER A 406 -5.48 15.86 9.28
C SER A 406 -4.67 14.91 8.41
N SER A 407 -3.85 14.07 9.03
CA SER A 407 -3.22 12.89 8.42
C SER A 407 -3.21 11.74 9.42
N TRP A 408 -2.74 10.56 9.03
CA TRP A 408 -2.47 9.49 10.00
C TRP A 408 -0.99 9.40 10.44
N GLY A 409 -0.19 10.42 10.10
CA GLY A 409 1.24 10.51 10.42
C GLY A 409 1.53 10.87 11.88
N GLU A 410 2.81 11.07 12.19
CA GLU A 410 3.27 11.51 13.53
C GLU A 410 2.50 12.77 13.97
N ASN A 411 2.00 12.79 15.20
CA ASN A 411 1.15 13.85 15.78
C ASN A 411 -0.17 14.14 15.04
N GLY A 412 -0.49 13.41 13.97
CA GLY A 412 -1.73 13.55 13.21
C GLY A 412 -1.72 14.60 12.11
N TYR A 413 -0.58 15.25 11.81
CA TYR A 413 -0.53 16.31 10.80
C TYR A 413 0.61 16.08 9.78
N GLY A 414 1.31 17.14 9.38
CA GLY A 414 2.25 17.11 8.25
C GLY A 414 3.71 16.90 8.63
N GLU A 415 4.05 16.75 9.91
CA GLU A 415 5.43 16.86 10.42
C GLU A 415 6.39 15.79 9.87
N VAL A 416 5.86 14.63 9.50
CA VAL A 416 6.65 13.59 8.83
C VAL A 416 7.14 14.08 7.47
N TRP A 417 6.28 14.76 6.71
CA TRP A 417 6.56 15.19 5.34
C TRP A 417 7.13 16.60 5.25
N LEU A 418 6.91 17.48 6.23
CA LEU A 418 7.48 18.83 6.30
C LEU A 418 8.21 19.07 7.61
N ASN A 419 9.54 18.93 7.58
CA ASN A 419 10.45 19.22 8.68
C ASN A 419 11.87 19.51 8.14
N PRO A 420 12.85 19.89 8.99
CA PRO A 420 14.18 20.29 8.53
C PRO A 420 14.96 19.24 7.70
N SER A 421 14.59 17.96 7.72
CA SER A 421 15.26 16.94 6.89
C SER A 421 14.77 16.94 5.43
N ASN A 422 13.61 17.51 5.15
CA ASN A 422 12.94 17.40 3.84
C ASN A 422 12.27 18.69 3.35
N ASP A 423 12.25 19.78 4.14
CA ASP A 423 11.62 21.05 3.78
C ASP A 423 12.12 21.65 2.45
N TRP A 424 13.38 21.42 2.10
CA TRP A 424 14.04 21.89 0.88
C TRP A 424 13.37 21.40 -0.41
N ILE A 425 12.60 20.32 -0.39
CA ILE A 425 11.95 19.77 -1.60
C ILE A 425 10.74 20.60 -2.03
N TYR A 426 10.03 21.25 -1.10
CA TYR A 426 8.75 21.90 -1.41
C TYR A 426 8.86 23.15 -2.26
N PRO A 427 9.85 24.06 -2.04
CA PRO A 427 10.09 25.16 -2.96
C PRO A 427 10.31 24.69 -4.41
N LEU A 428 10.99 23.55 -4.59
CA LEU A 428 11.20 22.93 -5.90
C LEU A 428 9.88 22.45 -6.49
N ILE A 429 9.13 21.62 -5.74
CA ILE A 429 7.83 21.07 -6.18
C ILE A 429 6.86 22.19 -6.59
N HIS A 430 6.71 23.22 -5.76
CA HIS A 430 5.81 24.34 -6.07
C HIS A 430 6.29 25.10 -7.31
N SER A 431 7.59 25.42 -7.40
CA SER A 431 8.13 26.15 -8.54
C SER A 431 7.96 25.39 -9.86
N LEU A 432 8.22 24.09 -9.87
CA LEU A 432 8.06 23.26 -11.07
C LEU A 432 6.60 23.02 -11.42
N SER A 433 5.70 22.95 -10.43
CA SER A 433 4.25 22.82 -10.67
C SER A 433 3.69 24.06 -11.39
N ILE A 434 4.06 25.27 -10.93
CA ILE A 434 3.67 26.54 -11.58
C ILE A 434 4.21 26.60 -13.02
N ARG A 435 5.47 26.19 -13.24
CA ARG A 435 6.05 26.13 -14.59
C ARG A 435 5.30 25.14 -15.47
N MET A 436 5.03 23.93 -14.96
CA MET A 436 4.31 22.90 -15.71
C MET A 436 2.93 23.40 -16.14
N HIS A 437 2.19 24.01 -15.21
CA HIS A 437 0.89 24.62 -15.51
C HIS A 437 1.00 25.67 -16.63
N LYS A 438 1.95 26.60 -16.50
CA LYS A 438 2.19 27.63 -17.52
C LYS A 438 2.53 27.03 -18.88
N ARG A 439 3.45 26.06 -18.95
CA ARG A 439 3.87 25.42 -20.21
C ARG A 439 2.76 24.60 -20.84
N ALA A 440 2.01 23.85 -20.03
CA ALA A 440 0.84 23.10 -20.48
C ALA A 440 -0.20 24.03 -21.13
N HIS A 441 -0.44 25.20 -20.54
CA HIS A 441 -1.36 26.19 -21.08
C HIS A 441 -0.81 26.87 -22.36
N GLU A 442 0.44 27.35 -22.36
CA GLU A 442 1.10 28.00 -23.50
C GLU A 442 1.17 27.10 -24.75
N LEU A 443 1.42 25.81 -24.54
CA LEU A 443 1.64 24.83 -25.60
C LEU A 443 0.46 23.88 -25.79
N LYS A 444 -0.75 24.30 -25.41
CA LYS A 444 -2.00 23.55 -25.64
C LYS A 444 -2.18 23.13 -27.11
N SER A 445 -1.77 24.00 -28.04
CA SER A 445 -1.76 23.75 -29.49
C SER A 445 -0.34 23.58 -30.04
N GLY A 446 0.61 23.14 -29.21
CA GLY A 446 2.00 22.89 -29.60
C GLY A 446 2.15 21.72 -30.57
N THR A 447 3.37 21.56 -31.10
CA THR A 447 3.71 20.44 -31.99
C THR A 447 3.64 19.10 -31.25
N GLU A 448 3.56 17.98 -31.98
CA GLU A 448 3.56 16.65 -31.36
C GLU A 448 4.83 16.36 -30.56
N LEU A 449 5.98 16.91 -30.99
CA LEU A 449 7.23 16.82 -30.25
C LEU A 449 7.16 17.58 -28.92
N GLN A 450 6.64 18.82 -28.93
CA GLN A 450 6.43 19.60 -27.71
C GLN A 450 5.47 18.88 -26.75
N LYS A 451 4.40 18.27 -27.28
CA LYS A 451 3.47 17.48 -26.46
C LYS A 451 4.14 16.24 -25.86
N ARG A 452 5.00 15.55 -26.61
CA ARG A 452 5.79 14.40 -26.10
C ARG A 452 6.69 14.83 -24.93
N ILE A 453 7.41 15.94 -25.10
CA ILE A 453 8.27 16.51 -24.05
C ILE A 453 7.43 16.89 -22.81
N LEU A 454 6.31 17.61 -22.99
CA LEU A 454 5.43 18.00 -21.89
C LEU A 454 4.84 16.81 -21.13
N LYS A 455 4.51 15.72 -21.84
CA LYS A 455 4.06 14.49 -21.18
C LYS A 455 5.16 13.91 -20.30
N GLN A 456 6.42 13.89 -20.77
CA GLN A 456 7.52 13.42 -19.94
C GLN A 456 7.79 14.38 -18.77
N MET A 457 7.78 15.70 -18.97
CA MET A 457 7.86 16.69 -17.88
C MET A 457 6.77 16.46 -16.82
N GLY A 458 5.54 16.19 -17.24
CA GLY A 458 4.43 15.87 -16.34
C GLY A 458 4.69 14.60 -15.51
N ARG A 459 5.33 13.57 -16.09
CA ARG A 459 5.71 12.37 -15.34
C ARG A 459 6.79 12.66 -14.31
N GLU A 460 7.84 13.39 -14.69
CA GLU A 460 8.90 13.79 -13.76
C GLU A 460 8.33 14.60 -12.59
N LEU A 461 7.41 15.53 -12.86
CA LEU A 461 6.75 16.31 -11.82
C LEU A 461 5.89 15.43 -10.90
N LEU A 462 5.08 14.52 -11.44
CA LEU A 462 4.28 13.61 -10.62
C LEU A 462 5.18 12.73 -9.76
N LEU A 463 6.24 12.14 -10.32
CA LEU A 463 7.19 11.29 -9.57
C LEU A 463 7.93 12.08 -8.48
N LEU A 464 8.27 13.34 -8.73
CA LEU A 464 8.86 14.25 -7.74
C LEU A 464 7.93 14.51 -6.55
N GLN A 465 6.61 14.53 -6.76
CA GLN A 465 5.60 14.84 -5.75
C GLN A 465 5.28 13.70 -4.76
N SER A 466 5.87 12.51 -4.93
CA SER A 466 5.64 11.35 -4.05
C SER A 466 5.98 11.67 -2.59
N SER A 467 5.08 11.28 -1.66
CA SER A 467 5.30 11.47 -0.22
C SER A 467 6.44 10.59 0.32
N ASP A 468 6.75 9.50 -0.38
CA ASP A 468 7.75 8.51 0.01
C ASP A 468 9.15 9.14 0.17
N TRP A 469 9.50 10.10 -0.68
CA TRP A 469 10.81 10.75 -0.62
C TRP A 469 11.00 11.50 0.69
N ALA A 470 10.00 12.29 1.09
CA ALA A 470 10.02 13.02 2.35
C ALA A 470 9.95 12.08 3.55
N PHE A 471 9.18 10.99 3.45
CA PHE A 471 9.10 9.95 4.47
C PHE A 471 10.45 9.26 4.70
N ILE A 472 11.10 8.78 3.64
CA ILE A 472 12.40 8.09 3.71
C ILE A 472 13.49 9.02 4.29
N MET A 473 13.48 10.30 3.92
CA MET A 473 14.39 11.31 4.49
C MET A 473 14.19 11.46 6.01
N LYS A 474 12.93 11.46 6.47
CA LYS A 474 12.58 11.58 7.89
C LYS A 474 12.90 10.32 8.69
N THR A 475 12.66 9.12 8.14
CA THR A 475 12.89 7.85 8.84
C THR A 475 14.35 7.41 8.84
N GLY A 476 15.20 7.99 7.99
CA GLY A 476 16.64 7.74 7.99
C GLY A 476 17.05 6.40 7.39
N THR A 477 16.22 5.78 6.53
CA THR A 477 16.49 4.45 5.97
C THR A 477 17.38 4.50 4.74
N MET A 478 16.87 4.98 3.61
CA MET A 478 17.58 5.10 2.32
C MET A 478 17.65 6.57 1.87
N VAL A 479 18.16 7.43 2.77
CA VAL A 479 18.15 8.90 2.58
C VAL A 479 18.84 9.31 1.28
N ASP A 480 20.02 8.76 0.99
CA ASP A 480 20.77 9.08 -0.24
C ASP A 480 19.98 8.74 -1.50
N TYR A 481 19.23 7.64 -1.48
CA TYR A 481 18.36 7.25 -2.58
C TYR A 481 17.21 8.25 -2.75
N ALA A 482 16.51 8.63 -1.68
CA ALA A 482 15.43 9.61 -1.74
C ALA A 482 15.92 10.98 -2.23
N VAL A 483 17.04 11.48 -1.71
CA VAL A 483 17.67 12.74 -2.15
C VAL A 483 18.05 12.66 -3.63
N ARG A 484 18.63 11.53 -4.07
CA ARG A 484 18.96 11.31 -5.48
C ARG A 484 17.71 11.33 -6.35
N ARG A 485 16.63 10.64 -5.98
CA ARG A 485 15.36 10.64 -6.75
C ARG A 485 14.78 12.04 -6.89
N THR A 486 14.72 12.81 -5.81
CA THR A 486 14.25 14.21 -5.85
C THR A 486 15.08 15.06 -6.82
N ASN A 487 16.41 14.96 -6.74
CA ASN A 487 17.30 15.72 -7.62
C ASN A 487 17.22 15.28 -9.09
N VAL A 488 17.14 13.98 -9.36
CA VAL A 488 17.03 13.44 -10.73
C VAL A 488 15.75 13.92 -11.40
N HIS A 489 14.59 13.77 -10.75
CA HIS A 489 13.32 14.23 -11.34
C HIS A 489 13.28 15.76 -11.54
N THR A 490 13.87 16.51 -10.61
CA THR A 490 14.01 17.98 -10.73
C THR A 490 14.87 18.35 -11.95
N ASN A 491 16.04 17.73 -12.10
CA ASN A 491 16.96 18.02 -13.19
C ASN A 491 16.39 17.58 -14.55
N LEU A 492 15.78 16.40 -14.63
CA LEU A 492 15.12 15.93 -15.85
C LEU A 492 14.00 16.87 -16.27
N PHE A 493 13.15 17.33 -15.34
CA PHE A 493 12.11 18.32 -15.63
C PHE A 493 12.70 19.59 -16.27
N LEU A 494 13.75 20.16 -15.67
CA LEU A 494 14.36 21.41 -16.14
C LEU A 494 15.04 21.23 -17.50
N THR A 495 15.75 20.12 -17.71
CA THR A 495 16.36 19.78 -18.99
C THR A 495 15.30 19.64 -20.09
N LEU A 496 14.21 18.92 -19.82
CA LEU A 496 13.10 18.76 -20.75
C LEU A 496 12.38 20.09 -21.03
N GLU A 497 12.22 20.96 -20.02
CA GLU A 497 11.67 22.31 -20.22
C GLU A 497 12.54 23.11 -21.23
N GLY A 498 13.86 23.01 -21.12
CA GLY A 498 14.80 23.65 -22.06
C GLY A 498 14.61 23.19 -23.51
N MET A 499 14.22 21.93 -23.72
CA MET A 499 13.99 21.35 -25.05
C MET A 499 12.70 21.85 -25.73
N LEU A 500 11.76 22.49 -25.00
CA LEU A 500 10.49 22.95 -25.58
C LEU A 500 10.68 24.04 -26.66
N HIS A 501 11.74 24.82 -26.54
CA HIS A 501 12.11 25.90 -27.46
C HIS A 501 13.57 25.83 -27.93
N GLY A 502 14.35 24.89 -27.41
CA GLY A 502 15.76 24.67 -27.74
C GLY A 502 15.99 23.46 -28.65
N PRO A 503 17.27 23.10 -28.90
CA PRO A 503 17.59 21.83 -29.54
C PRO A 503 17.11 20.66 -28.67
N VAL A 504 16.56 19.63 -29.32
CA VAL A 504 16.07 18.43 -28.62
C VAL A 504 17.18 17.39 -28.59
N GLU A 505 17.61 17.03 -27.38
CA GLU A 505 18.54 15.92 -27.16
C GLU A 505 17.75 14.62 -27.07
N GLU A 506 17.50 13.99 -28.23
CA GLU A 506 16.62 12.82 -28.37
C GLU A 506 17.06 11.65 -27.47
N GLU A 507 18.37 11.45 -27.28
CA GLU A 507 18.91 10.40 -26.40
C GLU A 507 18.47 10.56 -24.95
N ILE A 508 18.47 11.79 -24.42
CA ILE A 508 18.03 12.09 -23.05
C ILE A 508 16.51 11.89 -22.93
N LEU A 509 15.73 12.37 -23.91
CA LEU A 509 14.28 12.20 -23.91
C LEU A 509 13.90 10.71 -23.94
N MET A 510 14.51 9.92 -24.82
CA MET A 510 14.25 8.48 -24.93
C MET A 510 14.67 7.73 -23.66
N ALA A 511 15.81 8.08 -23.06
CA ALA A 511 16.25 7.48 -21.81
C ALA A 511 15.26 7.75 -20.66
N ALA A 512 14.79 9.01 -20.53
CA ALA A 512 13.79 9.38 -19.54
C ALA A 512 12.44 8.67 -19.77
N GLU A 513 11.97 8.57 -21.01
CA GLU A 513 10.75 7.84 -21.36
C GLU A 513 10.86 6.33 -21.10
N LEU A 514 12.06 5.76 -21.29
CA LEU A 514 12.32 4.36 -21.03
C LEU A 514 12.35 4.06 -19.53
N GLU A 515 13.05 4.85 -18.72
CA GLU A 515 13.20 4.66 -17.27
C GLU A 515 11.91 5.03 -16.52
N ASN A 516 11.40 6.24 -16.75
CA ASN A 516 10.23 6.82 -16.08
C ASN A 516 8.97 6.70 -16.95
N ASN A 517 8.60 5.46 -17.28
CA ASN A 517 7.46 5.14 -18.15
C ASN A 517 6.07 5.21 -17.46
N ALA A 518 5.99 5.72 -16.23
CA ALA A 518 4.75 5.83 -15.48
C ALA A 518 3.70 6.67 -16.22
N PHE A 519 2.41 6.35 -16.05
CA PHE A 519 1.31 7.11 -16.68
C PHE A 519 1.46 7.26 -18.23
N PRO A 520 1.47 6.16 -19.00
CA PRO A 520 1.63 6.23 -20.46
C PRO A 520 0.51 7.02 -21.17
N ASP A 521 -0.66 7.15 -20.54
CA ASP A 521 -1.84 7.90 -21.00
C ASP A 521 -2.01 9.26 -20.30
N ILE A 522 -0.92 9.82 -19.77
CA ILE A 522 -0.88 11.18 -19.23
C ILE A 522 -1.33 12.20 -20.27
N ARG A 523 -2.12 13.19 -19.82
CA ARG A 523 -2.69 14.25 -20.66
C ARG A 523 -2.20 15.60 -20.19
N ILE A 524 -1.91 16.49 -21.13
CA ILE A 524 -1.37 17.82 -20.81
C ILE A 524 -2.48 18.66 -20.15
N GLU A 525 -3.74 18.41 -20.52
CA GLU A 525 -4.92 19.04 -19.91
C GLU A 525 -5.09 18.75 -18.41
N ASP A 526 -4.39 17.75 -17.87
CA ASP A 526 -4.42 17.46 -16.43
C ASP A 526 -3.67 18.51 -15.61
N PHE A 527 -2.81 19.30 -16.26
CA PHE A 527 -1.96 20.33 -15.66
C PHE A 527 -2.51 21.77 -15.90
N TYR A 528 -3.69 21.91 -16.51
CA TYR A 528 -4.35 23.20 -16.76
C TYR A 528 -4.97 23.85 -15.53
#